data_AF-A0A1Y4A7K2-F1
#
_entry.id   AF-A0A1Y4A7K2-F1
#
_cell.length_a   1.000
_cell.length_b   1.000
_cell.length_c   1.000
_cell.angle_alpha   90.00
_cell.angle_beta   90.00
_cell.angle_gamma   90.00
#
_symmetry.space_group_name_H-M   'P 1'
#
loop_
_entity.id
_entity.type
_entity.pdbx_description
1 polymer ?
#
loop_
_entity_poly.entity_id
_entity_poly.type
_entity_poly.pdbx_seq_one_letter_code
_entity_poly.pdbx_strand_id
1 'polypeptide(L)' 'MTKDPKKLLLTLMIIAIFIALVAFAVGIFALSLKEYIIAAAMFIVAGWQVVNFFKWKKLL' A
#
# COMPACT_ATOMS: atom_id res chain seq x y z
N MET A 1 -26.18 -8.35 1.65
CA MET A 1 -25.31 -7.48 2.49
C MET A 1 -24.89 -6.28 1.65
N THR A 2 -25.74 -5.26 1.53
CA THR A 2 -25.43 -4.02 0.82
C THR A 2 -24.52 -3.15 1.69
N LYS A 3 -23.24 -3.51 1.79
CA LYS A 3 -22.24 -2.65 2.43
C LYS A 3 -22.15 -1.36 1.61
N ASP A 4 -22.39 -0.22 2.25
CA ASP A 4 -22.28 1.09 1.63
C ASP A 4 -20.94 1.19 0.86
N PRO A 5 -20.97 1.42 -0.47
CA PRO A 5 -19.76 1.38 -1.29
C PRO A 5 -18.73 2.42 -0.84
N LYS A 6 -19.18 3.57 -0.31
CA LYS A 6 -18.32 4.60 0.27
C LYS A 6 -17.55 4.13 1.51
N LYS A 7 -18.22 3.40 2.43
CA LYS A 7 -17.57 2.84 3.63
C LYS A 7 -16.55 1.76 3.24
N LEU A 8 -16.85 0.97 2.22
CA LEU A 8 -15.94 -0.03 1.67
C LEU A 8 -14.69 0.64 1.07
N LEU A 9 -14.85 1.68 0.24
CA LEU A 9 -13.72 2.43 -0.33
C LEU A 9 -12.84 3.07 0.75
N LEU A 10 -13.44 3.66 1.78
CA LEU A 10 -12.71 4.23 2.91
C LEU A 10 -11.90 3.16 3.67
N THR A 11 -12.48 1.98 3.88
CA THR A 11 -11.79 0.84 4.51
C THR A 11 -10.60 0.38 3.65
N LEU A 12 -10.78 0.27 2.32
CA LEU A 12 -9.71 -0.09 1.40
C LEU A 12 -8.57 0.94 1.39
N MET A 13 -8.89 2.23 1.42
CA MET A 13 -7.88 3.30 1.50
C MET A 13 -7.05 3.21 2.78
N ILE A 14 -7.69 2.95 3.93
CA ILE A 14 -6.99 2.76 5.20
C ILE A 14 -6.05 1.55 5.10
N ILE A 15 -6.54 0.42 4.56
CA ILE A 15 -5.73 -0.78 4.37
C ILE A 15 -4.53 -0.51 3.45
N ALA A 16 -4.72 0.21 2.34
CA ALA A 16 -3.62 0.58 1.45
C ALA A 16 -2.53 1.40 2.15
N ILE A 17 -2.90 2.33 3.05
CA ILE A 17 -1.93 3.09 3.85
C ILE A 17 -1.11 2.14 4.73
N PHE A 18 -1.75 1.21 5.44
CA PHE A 18 -1.05 0.23 6.28
C PHE A 18 -0.11 -0.66 5.46
N ILE A 19 -0.56 -1.16 4.31
CA ILE A 19 0.29 -1.99 3.44
C ILE A 19 1.47 -1.17 2.92
N ALA A 20 1.27 0.09 2.52
CA ALA A 20 2.34 0.96 2.05
C ALA A 20 3.40 1.18 3.13
N LEU A 21 2.99 1.45 4.37
CA LEU A 21 3.89 1.66 5.50
C LEU A 21 4.70 0.39 5.83
N VAL A 22 4.05 -0.77 5.89
CA VAL A 22 4.72 -2.04 6.15
C VAL A 22 5.69 -2.38 5.02
N ALA A 23 5.27 -2.26 3.76
CA ALA A 23 6.13 -2.51 2.61
C ALA A 23 7.35 -1.57 2.61
N PHE A 24 7.16 -0.30 2.95
CA PHE A 24 8.26 0.66 3.06
C PHE A 24 9.26 0.28 4.16
N ALA A 25 8.77 -0.09 5.35
CA ALA A 25 9.62 -0.53 6.46
C ALA A 25 10.41 -1.81 6.11
N VAL A 26 9.74 -2.80 5.51
CA VAL A 26 10.39 -4.04 5.05
C VAL A 26 11.41 -3.75 3.94
N GLY A 27 11.11 -2.83 3.03
CA GLY A 27 12.04 -2.38 1.99
C GLY A 27 13.32 -1.79 2.56
N ILE A 28 13.23 -0.91 3.56
CA ILE A 28 14.40 -0.34 4.26
C ILE A 28 15.20 -1.42 4.98
N PHE A 29 14.51 -2.35 5.65
CA PHE A 29 15.17 -3.46 6.34
C PHE A 29 15.91 -4.38 5.35
N ALA A 30 15.28 -4.73 4.23
CA ALA A 30 15.89 -5.53 3.18
C ALA A 30 17.10 -4.82 2.53
N LEU A 31 17.05 -3.50 2.32
CA LEU A 31 18.21 -2.72 1.87
C LEU A 31 19.39 -2.85 2.84
N SER A 32 19.13 -2.80 4.14
CA SER A 32 20.15 -2.91 5.19
C SER A 32 20.81 -4.30 5.18
N LEU A 33 20.05 -5.34 4.82
CA LEU A 33 20.53 -6.71 4.67
C LEU A 33 21.16 -7.01 3.30
N LYS A 34 21.25 -6.02 2.40
CA LYS A 34 21.70 -6.17 0.99
C LYS A 34 20.83 -7.12 0.15
N GLU A 35 19.59 -7.36 0.58
CA GLU A 35 18.56 -8.11 -0.15
C GLU A 35 17.89 -7.20 -1.19
N TYR A 36 18.66 -6.78 -2.19
CA TYR A 36 18.26 -5.71 -3.12
C TYR A 36 17.03 -6.05 -3.96
N ILE A 37 16.85 -7.33 -4.31
CA ILE A 37 15.68 -7.78 -5.09
C ILE A 37 14.40 -7.63 -4.26
N ILE A 38 14.46 -8.05 -2.99
CA ILE A 38 13.32 -7.94 -2.06
C ILE A 38 13.04 -6.46 -1.77
N ALA A 39 14.08 -5.66 -1.53
CA ALA A 39 13.93 -4.22 -1.33
C ALA A 39 13.23 -3.54 -2.51
N ALA A 40 13.70 -3.80 -3.74
CA ALA A 40 13.09 -3.25 -4.95
C ALA A 40 11.61 -3.66 -5.09
N ALA A 41 11.30 -4.94 -4.87
CA ALA A 41 9.92 -5.43 -4.90
C ALA A 41 9.03 -4.72 -3.85
N MET A 42 9.53 -4.52 -2.65
CA MET A 42 8.79 -3.86 -1.57
C MET A 42 8.54 -2.37 -1.85
N PHE A 43 9.50 -1.66 -2.45
CA PHE A 43 9.26 -0.28 -2.88
C PHE A 43 8.26 -0.17 -4.04
N ILE A 44 8.24 -1.14 -4.96
CA ILE A 44 7.22 -1.21 -6.01
C ILE A 44 5.83 -1.42 -5.37
N VAL A 45 5.71 -2.34 -4.41
CA VAL A 45 4.45 -2.56 -3.69
C VAL A 45 4.01 -1.27 -2.96
N ALA A 46 4.93 -0.60 -2.26
CA ALA A 46 4.62 0.65 -1.58
C ALA A 46 4.14 1.74 -2.56
N GLY A 47 4.81 1.90 -3.69
CA GLY A 47 4.39 2.81 -4.76
C GLY A 47 3.02 2.45 -5.35
N TRP A 48 2.75 1.17 -5.55
CA TRP A 48 1.46 0.69 -6.05
C TRP A 48 0.31 0.96 -5.07
N GLN A 49 0.54 0.83 -3.77
CA GLN A 49 -0.47 1.18 -2.76
C GLN A 49 -0.81 2.67 -2.77
N VAL A 50 0.16 3.54 -3.04
CA VAL A 50 -0.07 4.98 -3.20
C VAL A 50 -0.96 5.26 -4.42
N VAL A 51 -0.72 4.59 -5.55
CA VAL A 51 -1.58 4.69 -6.74
C VAL A 51 -3.01 4.22 -6.44
N ASN A 52 -3.17 3.09 -5.74
CA ASN A 52 -4.48 2.59 -5.33
C ASN A 52 -5.21 3.57 -4.42
N PHE A 53 -4.51 4.17 -3.46
CA PHE A 53 -5.06 5.19 -2.58
C PHE A 53 -5.62 6.37 -3.38
N PHE A 54 -4.84 6.92 -4.31
CA PHE A 54 -5.32 8.03 -5.16
C PHE A 54 -6.47 7.62 -6.08
N LYS A 55 -6.46 6.40 -6.61
CA LYS A 55 -7.54 5.87 -7.44
C LYS A 55 -8.84 5.77 -6.65
N TRP A 56 -8.82 5.22 -5.44
CA TRP A 56 -10.01 5.09 -4.60
C TRP A 56 -10.45 6.43 -4.01
N LYS A 57 -9.52 7.34 -3.70
CA LYS A 57 -9.83 8.71 -3.29
C LYS A 57 -10.62 9.46 -4.37
N LYS A 58 -10.36 9.21 -5.65
CA LYS A 58 -11.11 9.81 -6.78
C LYS A 58 -12.51 9.23 -6.95
N LEU A 59 -12.78 8.02 -6.42
CA LEU A 59 -14.05 7.31 -6.54
C LEU A 59 -15.00 7.54 -5.34
N LEU A 60 -14.49 8.18 -4.29
CA LEU A 60 -15.20 8.46 -3.03
C LEU A 60 -15.97 9.79 -3.12
#